data_AF-A0A3L7RUG7-F1
#
_entry.id   AF-A0A3L7RUG7-F1
#
_cell.length_a   1.000
_cell.length_b   1.000
_cell.length_c   1.000
_cell.angle_alpha   90.00
_cell.angle_beta   90.00
_cell.angle_gamma   90.00
#
_symmetry.space_group_name_H-M   'P 1'
#
loop_
_entity.id
_entity.type
_entity.pdbx_description
1 polymer ?
#
loop_
_entity_poly.entity_id
_entity_poly.type
_entity_poly.pdbx_seq_one_letter_code
_entity_poly.pdbx_strand_id
1 'polypeptide(L)'
;MSTRKTTSKSAIQPVDPDAIRDLLGYLNFSQGTISPRFRATLNSLFRDPARANSPAVLRDYLIGELQRLSKSGDAACSDPTQAESVIRFTIDQFIPAYRSHHSDLLGHLSESDFYAPFLMARMFESVLSARAEVGDDRTSKVIESALKRLNHFVGYRPVAVLENDRRSEVYSSERFCPLPLYFGDVGAAAGPYEKIVNATIAFMQGLPEDLVGSSHFALERLAELSLDMRSHDHLHPVNKRTNYVFGEWDPDEIDTKGFYRRFVVRRLILDSLIDWIKRGDKPDDPERLYDASAVLAGTILMASAISGSGPQTYDSSVSL
;
A
#
# COMPACT_ATOMS: atom_id res chain seq x y z
N MET A 1 1.06 25.80 42.90
CA MET A 1 2.16 24.81 42.77
C MET A 1 1.49 23.45 42.62
N SER A 2 1.60 22.65 41.56
CA SER A 2 2.59 22.48 40.50
C SER A 2 1.84 21.90 39.29
N THR A 3 1.64 22.66 38.21
CA THR A 3 2.33 22.53 36.91
C THR A 3 2.42 21.11 36.30
N ARG A 4 1.63 20.94 35.22
CA ARG A 4 2.01 20.40 33.89
C ARG A 4 2.61 18.99 33.78
N LYS A 5 1.89 18.11 33.08
CA LYS A 5 2.42 17.23 32.02
C LYS A 5 1.46 17.27 30.83
N THR A 6 1.55 18.29 29.98
CA THR A 6 2.00 18.16 28.58
C THR A 6 1.44 16.92 27.87
N THR A 7 0.38 17.17 27.10
CA THR A 7 0.03 16.42 25.90
C THR A 7 1.29 16.21 25.06
N SER A 8 1.73 14.96 24.97
CA SER A 8 2.79 14.53 24.05
C SER A 8 2.28 14.71 22.62
N LYS A 9 2.49 15.89 22.03
CA LYS A 9 2.68 15.98 20.58
C LYS A 9 3.75 14.94 20.27
N SER A 10 3.40 13.88 19.54
CA SER A 10 4.39 12.95 19.00
C SER A 10 5.48 13.81 18.34
N ALA A 11 6.66 13.88 18.96
CA ALA A 11 7.73 14.70 18.44
C ALA A 11 8.05 14.13 17.06
N ILE A 12 8.00 14.98 16.03
CA ILE A 12 8.42 14.60 14.68
C ILE A 12 9.85 14.10 14.83
N GLN A 13 10.05 12.78 14.72
CA GLN A 13 11.38 12.22 14.81
C GLN A 13 12.15 12.66 13.57
N PRO A 14 13.34 13.27 13.72
CA PRO A 14 14.17 13.58 12.58
C PRO A 14 14.48 12.26 11.86
N VAL A 15 14.35 12.28 10.52
CA VAL A 15 14.80 11.12 9.75
C VAL A 15 16.33 11.20 9.73
N ASP A 16 16.96 10.07 10.01
CA ASP A 16 18.41 9.94 10.03
C ASP A 16 19.01 10.45 8.69
N PRO A 17 19.96 11.41 8.72
CA PRO A 17 20.63 11.89 7.51
C PRO A 17 21.22 10.77 6.64
N ASP A 18 21.73 9.70 7.24
CA ASP A 18 22.26 8.54 6.50
C ASP A 18 21.14 7.78 5.80
N ALA A 19 19.96 7.68 6.40
CA ALA A 19 18.79 7.08 5.77
C ALA A 19 18.30 7.88 4.55
N ILE A 20 18.35 9.22 4.61
CA ILE A 20 18.04 10.09 3.46
C ILE A 20 19.05 9.90 2.34
N ARG A 21 20.34 9.88 2.68
CA ARG A 21 21.42 9.59 1.71
C ARG A 21 21.17 8.25 1.02
N ASP A 22 20.83 7.21 1.76
CA ASP A 22 20.59 5.88 1.19
C ASP A 22 19.30 5.81 0.36
N LEU A 23 18.25 6.54 0.72
CA LEU A 23 17.07 6.69 -0.12
C LEU A 23 17.39 7.35 -1.45
N LEU A 24 18.19 8.43 -1.43
CA LEU A 24 18.58 9.14 -2.64
C LEU A 24 19.56 8.33 -3.49
N GLY A 25 20.51 7.62 -2.86
CA GLY A 25 21.38 6.66 -3.53
C GLY A 25 20.58 5.53 -4.19
N TYR A 26 19.55 5.01 -3.53
CA TYR A 26 18.64 4.04 -4.13
C TYR A 26 17.98 4.61 -5.40
N LEU A 27 17.41 5.82 -5.35
CA LEU A 27 16.83 6.45 -6.54
C LEU A 27 17.87 6.70 -7.66
N ASN A 28 19.13 6.88 -7.30
CA ASN A 28 20.20 7.20 -8.24
C ASN A 28 20.84 5.98 -8.92
N PHE A 29 20.80 4.80 -8.31
CA PHE A 29 21.47 3.60 -8.85
C PHE A 29 20.56 2.39 -9.03
N SER A 30 19.40 2.34 -8.38
CA SER A 30 18.49 1.20 -8.51
C SER A 30 17.86 1.14 -9.89
N GLN A 31 17.59 -0.07 -10.35
CA GLN A 31 16.76 -0.36 -11.51
C GLN A 31 15.33 -0.79 -11.11
N GLY A 32 14.89 -0.39 -9.91
CA GLY A 32 13.54 -0.63 -9.41
C GLY A 32 13.38 -1.92 -8.60
N THR A 33 14.48 -2.54 -8.17
CA THR A 33 14.43 -3.67 -7.23
C THR A 33 13.83 -3.25 -5.90
N ILE A 34 12.86 -4.02 -5.40
CA ILE A 34 12.21 -3.75 -4.11
C ILE A 34 13.24 -3.58 -2.99
N SER A 35 13.12 -2.51 -2.22
CA SER A 35 14.02 -2.20 -1.10
C SER A 35 13.22 -1.86 0.16
N PRO A 36 13.24 -2.72 1.20
CA PRO A 36 12.55 -2.45 2.46
C PRO A 36 13.08 -1.19 3.15
N ARG A 37 14.40 -0.96 3.05
CA ARG A 37 15.04 0.23 3.60
C ARG A 37 14.56 1.51 2.91
N PHE A 38 14.46 1.50 1.58
CA PHE A 38 13.90 2.61 0.81
C PHE A 38 12.45 2.91 1.23
N ARG A 39 11.61 1.87 1.28
CA ARG A 39 10.21 1.96 1.71
C ARG A 39 10.08 2.51 3.14
N ALA A 40 10.91 2.04 4.07
CA ALA A 40 10.92 2.49 5.46
C ALA A 40 11.32 3.97 5.60
N THR A 41 12.37 4.41 4.89
CA THR A 41 12.79 5.81 4.91
C THR A 41 11.73 6.70 4.29
N LEU A 42 11.16 6.32 3.14
CA LEU A 42 10.10 7.09 2.50
C LEU A 42 8.86 7.18 3.39
N ASN A 43 8.48 6.08 4.03
CA ASN A 43 7.39 6.06 5.01
C ASN A 43 7.61 7.02 6.18
N SER A 44 8.86 7.10 6.66
CA SER A 44 9.23 8.00 7.75
C SER A 44 9.16 9.48 7.33
N LEU A 45 9.41 9.82 6.06
CA LEU A 45 9.23 11.18 5.55
C LEU A 45 7.78 11.66 5.64
N PHE A 46 6.80 10.78 5.44
CA PHE A 46 5.36 11.10 5.54
C PHE A 46 4.90 11.46 6.96
N ARG A 47 5.75 11.27 7.97
CA ARG A 47 5.48 11.70 9.36
C ARG A 47 5.75 13.19 9.59
N ASP A 48 6.51 13.82 8.70
CA ASP A 48 6.84 15.24 8.77
C ASP A 48 6.11 16.00 7.64
N PRO A 49 5.06 16.76 7.96
CA PRO A 49 4.35 17.57 6.96
C PRO A 49 5.28 18.55 6.22
N ALA A 50 6.37 19.01 6.83
CA ALA A 50 7.34 19.88 6.16
C ALA A 50 8.09 19.19 5.01
N ARG A 51 8.08 17.85 4.98
CA ARG A 51 8.81 17.04 4.00
C ARG A 51 7.93 16.35 2.98
N ALA A 52 6.68 16.03 3.34
CA ALA A 52 5.86 15.17 2.49
C ALA A 52 4.34 15.46 2.56
N ASN A 53 3.90 16.67 2.96
CA ASN A 53 2.45 16.97 3.01
C ASN A 53 1.76 16.99 1.63
N SER A 54 2.51 17.16 0.54
CA SER A 54 1.97 17.09 -0.82
C SER A 54 3.04 16.57 -1.79
N PRO A 55 2.65 16.12 -3.00
CA PRO A 55 3.61 15.67 -4.01
C PRO A 55 4.68 16.74 -4.32
N ALA A 56 4.30 18.01 -4.42
CA ALA A 56 5.24 19.11 -4.66
C ALA A 56 6.21 19.31 -3.50
N VAL A 57 5.75 19.25 -2.25
CA VAL A 57 6.61 19.38 -1.06
C VAL A 57 7.62 18.23 -1.00
N LEU A 58 7.18 16.99 -1.26
CA LEU A 58 8.06 15.83 -1.33
C LEU A 58 9.12 15.96 -2.42
N ARG A 59 8.71 16.37 -3.62
CA ARG A 59 9.63 16.62 -4.74
C ARG A 59 10.69 17.63 -4.35
N ASP A 60 10.27 18.79 -3.87
CA ASP A 60 11.18 19.90 -3.58
C ASP A 60 12.13 19.55 -2.43
N TYR A 61 11.64 18.83 -1.42
CA TYR A 61 12.48 18.30 -0.33
C TYR A 61 13.54 17.31 -0.83
N LEU A 62 13.15 16.29 -1.61
CA LEU A 62 14.07 15.28 -2.11
C LEU A 62 15.11 15.87 -3.07
N ILE A 63 14.70 16.79 -3.95
CA ILE A 63 15.63 17.50 -4.85
C ILE A 63 16.59 18.40 -4.06
N GLY A 64 16.09 19.11 -3.04
CA GLY A 64 16.93 19.93 -2.17
C GLY A 64 18.01 19.13 -1.46
N GLU A 65 17.65 17.98 -0.87
CA GLU A 65 18.62 17.09 -0.21
C GLU A 65 19.60 16.45 -1.19
N LEU A 66 19.14 16.05 -2.38
CA LEU A 66 19.99 15.51 -3.44
C LEU A 66 21.05 16.53 -3.88
N GLN A 67 20.65 17.78 -4.10
CA GLN A 67 21.58 18.87 -4.45
C GLN A 67 22.54 19.19 -3.31
N ARG A 68 22.08 19.15 -2.06
CA ARG A 68 22.94 19.36 -0.88
C ARG A 68 24.03 18.28 -0.80
N LEU A 69 23.66 17.01 -0.96
CA LEU A 69 24.59 15.88 -0.92
C LEU A 69 25.58 15.92 -2.09
N SER A 70 25.10 16.20 -3.30
CA SER A 70 25.94 16.37 -4.49
C SER A 70 26.99 17.47 -4.30
N LYS A 71 26.58 18.65 -3.80
CA LYS A 71 27.49 19.77 -3.49
C LYS A 71 28.51 19.45 -2.39
N SER A 72 28.14 18.58 -1.44
CA SER A 72 29.06 18.12 -0.40
C SER A 72 30.06 17.05 -0.87
N GLY A 73 29.97 16.60 -2.13
CA GLY A 73 30.86 15.58 -2.68
C GLY A 73 30.51 14.16 -2.29
N ASP A 74 29.24 13.89 -1.92
CA ASP A 74 28.81 12.53 -1.57
C ASP A 74 28.92 11.60 -2.78
N ALA A 75 29.61 10.47 -2.63
CA ALA A 75 29.82 9.51 -3.71
C ALA A 75 28.51 8.93 -4.27
N ALA A 76 27.46 8.79 -3.46
CA ALA A 76 26.19 8.25 -3.91
C ALA A 76 25.36 9.27 -4.72
N CYS A 77 25.67 10.56 -4.60
CA CYS A 77 24.95 11.65 -5.23
C CYS A 77 25.87 12.54 -6.09
N SER A 78 27.05 12.04 -6.47
CA SER A 78 28.03 12.81 -7.24
C SER A 78 27.51 13.18 -8.63
N ASP A 79 26.79 12.25 -9.27
CA ASP A 79 25.98 12.50 -10.47
C ASP A 79 24.50 12.25 -10.11
N PRO A 80 23.72 13.31 -9.82
CA PRO A 80 22.33 13.18 -9.39
C PRO A 80 21.32 13.03 -10.55
N THR A 81 21.78 12.88 -11.79
CA THR A 81 20.94 12.97 -13.00
C THR A 81 19.77 11.98 -12.98
N GLN A 82 20.03 10.71 -12.62
CA GLN A 82 18.97 9.69 -12.55
C GLN A 82 17.96 10.03 -11.46
N ALA A 83 18.44 10.24 -10.22
CA ALA A 83 17.56 10.51 -9.09
C ALA A 83 16.67 11.75 -9.33
N GLU A 84 17.23 12.85 -9.81
CA GLU A 84 16.46 14.05 -10.13
C GLU A 84 15.38 13.78 -11.18
N SER A 85 15.76 13.09 -12.27
CA SER A 85 14.84 12.75 -13.35
C SER A 85 13.71 11.84 -12.88
N VAL A 86 14.00 10.84 -12.05
CA VAL A 86 13.02 9.89 -11.50
C VAL A 86 12.07 10.58 -10.52
N ILE A 87 12.59 11.44 -9.64
CA ILE A 87 11.81 12.22 -8.68
C ILE A 87 10.77 13.07 -9.41
N ARG A 88 11.23 13.89 -10.37
CA ARG A 88 10.35 14.75 -11.17
C ARG A 88 9.36 13.95 -11.99
N PHE A 89 9.81 12.92 -12.70
CA PHE A 89 8.93 12.12 -13.54
C PHE A 89 7.83 11.41 -12.75
N THR A 90 8.19 10.77 -11.64
CA THR A 90 7.21 10.04 -10.83
C THR A 90 6.14 10.98 -10.29
N ILE A 91 6.56 12.12 -9.74
CA ILE A 91 5.66 13.07 -9.08
C ILE A 91 4.87 13.92 -10.09
N ASP A 92 5.54 14.50 -11.08
CA ASP A 92 4.95 15.50 -11.97
C ASP A 92 4.26 14.89 -13.19
N GLN A 93 4.61 13.65 -13.60
CA GLN A 93 4.07 13.01 -14.81
C GLN A 93 3.33 11.70 -14.52
N PHE A 94 3.91 10.82 -13.71
CA PHE A 94 3.35 9.49 -13.50
C PHE A 94 2.12 9.50 -12.58
N ILE A 95 2.12 10.25 -11.47
CA ILE A 95 0.92 10.37 -10.61
C ILE A 95 -0.30 10.89 -11.40
N PRO A 96 -0.22 11.99 -12.16
CA PRO A 96 -1.32 12.43 -13.02
C PRO A 96 -1.75 11.38 -14.05
N ALA A 97 -0.79 10.70 -14.68
CA ALA A 97 -1.09 9.65 -15.67
C ALA A 97 -1.83 8.45 -15.03
N TYR A 98 -1.41 8.02 -13.84
CA TYR A 98 -2.09 6.95 -13.08
C TYR A 98 -3.53 7.33 -12.74
N ARG A 99 -3.76 8.57 -12.30
CA ARG A 99 -5.11 9.09 -12.03
C ARG A 99 -5.98 9.12 -13.29
N SER A 100 -5.42 9.61 -14.40
CA SER A 100 -6.14 9.65 -15.68
C SER A 100 -6.45 8.27 -16.21
N HIS A 101 -5.56 7.28 -16.03
CA HIS A 101 -5.79 5.90 -16.44
C HIS A 101 -6.93 5.25 -15.66
N HIS A 102 -7.06 5.61 -14.37
CA HIS A 102 -8.06 5.06 -13.45
C HIS A 102 -9.29 5.96 -13.26
N SER A 103 -9.56 6.91 -14.17
CA SER A 103 -10.71 7.80 -14.05
C SER A 103 -12.05 7.06 -14.00
N ASP A 104 -12.15 5.93 -14.70
CA ASP A 104 -13.38 5.15 -14.78
C ASP A 104 -13.60 4.31 -13.52
N LEU A 105 -12.52 3.78 -12.94
CA LEU A 105 -12.56 2.86 -11.80
C LEU A 105 -12.49 3.57 -10.44
N LEU A 106 -11.68 4.63 -10.38
CA LEU A 106 -11.31 5.36 -9.16
C LEU A 106 -11.64 6.86 -9.25
N GLY A 107 -12.49 7.28 -10.20
CA GLY A 107 -12.83 8.69 -10.41
C GLY A 107 -13.55 9.36 -9.24
N HIS A 108 -14.10 8.59 -8.29
CA HIS A 108 -14.68 9.09 -7.04
C HIS A 108 -13.64 9.50 -6.00
N LEU A 109 -12.36 9.15 -6.20
CA LEU A 109 -11.29 9.44 -5.26
C LEU A 109 -10.78 10.89 -5.39
N SER A 110 -10.36 11.43 -4.25
CA SER A 110 -9.68 12.72 -4.18
C SER A 110 -8.21 12.61 -4.61
N GLU A 111 -7.54 13.74 -4.87
CA GLU A 111 -6.11 13.72 -5.23
C GLU A 111 -5.24 13.14 -4.11
N SER A 112 -5.61 13.38 -2.86
CA SER A 112 -4.90 12.86 -1.69
C SER A 112 -4.97 11.34 -1.56
N ASP A 113 -6.01 10.70 -2.10
CA ASP A 113 -6.14 9.23 -2.06
C ASP A 113 -5.09 8.53 -2.94
N PHE A 114 -4.48 9.24 -3.90
CA PHE A 114 -3.39 8.75 -4.75
C PHE A 114 -2.01 9.08 -4.20
N TYR A 115 -1.93 9.63 -2.99
CA TYR A 115 -0.69 10.10 -2.39
C TYR A 115 -0.51 9.53 -0.98
N ALA A 116 0.17 8.39 -0.91
CA ALA A 116 0.46 7.66 0.32
C ALA A 116 1.88 7.06 0.26
N PRO A 117 2.57 6.85 1.40
CA PRO A 117 4.00 6.53 1.41
C PRO A 117 4.36 5.26 0.65
N PHE A 118 3.63 4.17 0.89
CA PHE A 118 3.90 2.90 0.22
C PHE A 118 3.38 2.83 -1.21
N LEU A 119 2.32 3.58 -1.54
CA LEU A 119 1.93 3.77 -2.94
C LEU A 119 3.03 4.51 -3.70
N MET A 120 3.56 5.59 -3.11
CA MET A 120 4.69 6.32 -3.69
C MET A 120 5.93 5.46 -3.84
N ALA A 121 6.24 4.60 -2.87
CA ALA A 121 7.36 3.67 -2.98
C ALA A 121 7.18 2.73 -4.19
N ARG A 122 6.00 2.15 -4.37
CA ARG A 122 5.67 1.31 -5.53
C ARG A 122 5.73 2.07 -6.84
N MET A 123 5.29 3.33 -6.86
CA MET A 123 5.37 4.18 -8.05
C MET A 123 6.84 4.43 -8.44
N PHE A 124 7.71 4.75 -7.49
CA PHE A 124 9.15 4.90 -7.74
C PHE A 124 9.80 3.61 -8.25
N GLU A 125 9.54 2.48 -7.57
CA GLU A 125 10.03 1.16 -7.99
C GLU A 125 9.56 0.80 -9.40
N SER A 126 8.30 1.09 -9.74
CA SER A 126 7.72 0.83 -11.05
C SER A 126 8.31 1.73 -12.15
N VAL A 127 8.51 3.02 -11.87
CA VAL A 127 9.13 3.96 -12.80
C VAL A 127 10.60 3.61 -13.06
N LEU A 128 11.36 3.28 -12.02
CA LEU A 128 12.76 2.84 -12.16
C LEU A 128 12.86 1.56 -13.00
N SER A 129 12.00 0.57 -12.72
CA SER A 129 11.94 -0.68 -13.49
C SER A 129 11.57 -0.43 -14.95
N ALA A 130 10.57 0.41 -15.20
CA ALA A 130 10.12 0.75 -16.55
C ALA A 130 11.22 1.44 -17.34
N ARG A 131 11.93 2.41 -16.75
CA ARG A 131 13.05 3.11 -17.40
C ARG A 131 14.21 2.17 -17.74
N ALA A 132 14.57 1.27 -16.82
CA ALA A 132 15.60 0.26 -17.06
C ALA A 132 15.25 -0.67 -18.24
N GLU A 133 13.96 -0.97 -18.42
CA GLU A 133 13.49 -1.84 -19.50
C GLU A 133 13.35 -1.11 -20.85
N VAL A 134 12.72 0.07 -20.88
CA VAL A 134 12.33 0.73 -22.13
C VAL A 134 13.24 1.89 -22.55
N GLY A 135 14.13 2.35 -21.67
CA GLY A 135 14.98 3.53 -21.89
C GLY A 135 14.29 4.86 -21.57
N ASP A 136 15.10 5.89 -21.33
CA ASP A 136 14.65 7.22 -20.85
C ASP A 136 14.12 8.16 -21.95
N ASP A 137 14.30 7.80 -23.23
CA ASP A 137 13.99 8.67 -24.37
C ASP A 137 12.50 8.73 -24.73
N ARG A 138 11.67 7.86 -24.14
CA ARG A 138 10.28 7.64 -24.54
C ARG A 138 9.31 7.71 -23.37
N THR A 139 9.04 8.93 -22.89
CA THR A 139 8.10 9.23 -21.78
C THR A 139 6.83 8.39 -21.81
N SER A 140 6.08 8.37 -22.92
CA SER A 140 4.82 7.63 -23.01
C SER A 140 5.00 6.12 -22.83
N LYS A 141 6.11 5.54 -23.32
CA LYS A 141 6.41 4.12 -23.13
C LYS A 141 6.80 3.79 -21.70
N VAL A 142 7.53 4.70 -21.04
CA VAL A 142 7.85 4.57 -19.61
C VAL A 142 6.58 4.58 -18.79
N ILE A 143 5.64 5.51 -19.06
CA ILE A 143 4.34 5.57 -18.38
C ILE A 143 3.57 4.25 -18.60
N GLU A 144 3.44 3.79 -19.84
CA GLU A 144 2.71 2.55 -20.17
C GLU A 144 3.32 1.33 -19.45
N SER A 145 4.65 1.17 -19.50
CA SER A 145 5.34 0.07 -18.81
C SER A 145 5.18 0.17 -17.29
N ALA A 146 5.33 1.37 -16.70
CA ALA A 146 5.15 1.57 -15.26
C ALA A 146 3.70 1.33 -14.81
N LEU A 147 2.70 1.75 -15.59
CA LEU A 147 1.28 1.45 -15.32
C LEU A 147 1.03 -0.05 -15.33
N LYS A 148 1.51 -0.77 -16.36
CA LYS A 148 1.35 -2.22 -16.47
C LYS A 148 1.97 -2.97 -15.28
N ARG A 149 3.07 -2.47 -14.74
CA ARG A 149 3.77 -3.04 -13.56
C ARG A 149 3.04 -2.73 -12.26
N LEU A 150 2.59 -1.50 -12.10
CA LEU A 150 1.90 -1.05 -10.89
C LEU A 150 0.49 -1.65 -10.77
N ASN A 151 -0.22 -1.80 -11.88
CA ASN A 151 -1.58 -2.33 -11.96
C ASN A 151 -1.59 -3.86 -11.98
N HIS A 152 -1.53 -4.46 -10.79
CA HIS A 152 -1.44 -5.91 -10.65
C HIS A 152 -2.67 -6.57 -10.04
N PHE A 153 -3.58 -5.83 -9.38
CA PHE A 153 -4.73 -6.41 -8.69
C PHE A 153 -6.06 -6.14 -9.39
N VAL A 154 -6.88 -7.19 -9.51
CA VAL A 154 -8.29 -7.10 -9.90
C VAL A 154 -9.23 -7.63 -8.81
N GLY A 155 -8.76 -8.58 -8.00
CA GLY A 155 -9.57 -9.33 -7.03
C GLY A 155 -10.45 -10.38 -7.71
N TYR A 156 -11.32 -11.04 -6.94
CA TYR A 156 -12.23 -12.03 -7.54
C TYR A 156 -13.20 -11.39 -8.52
N ARG A 157 -13.09 -11.78 -9.79
CA ARG A 157 -13.93 -11.29 -10.90
C ARG A 157 -14.57 -12.47 -11.64
N PRO A 158 -15.90 -12.62 -11.60
CA PRO A 158 -16.60 -13.46 -12.57
C PRO A 158 -16.43 -12.81 -13.96
N VAL A 159 -15.61 -13.40 -14.84
CA VAL A 159 -15.43 -12.89 -16.20
C VAL A 159 -16.45 -13.55 -17.11
N ALA A 160 -17.34 -12.75 -17.69
CA ALA A 160 -18.28 -13.23 -18.70
C ALA A 160 -17.48 -13.69 -19.94
N VAL A 161 -17.76 -14.90 -20.43
CA VAL A 161 -17.24 -15.37 -21.72
C VAL A 161 -18.01 -14.62 -22.80
N LEU A 162 -17.38 -13.62 -23.42
CA LEU A 162 -17.97 -12.88 -24.54
C LEU A 162 -17.69 -13.62 -25.85
N GLU A 163 -18.60 -13.53 -26.83
CA GLU A 163 -18.46 -14.17 -28.15
C GLU A 163 -17.40 -13.51 -29.06
N ASN A 164 -16.62 -12.56 -28.55
CA ASN A 164 -15.66 -11.74 -29.30
C ASN A 164 -14.23 -12.31 -29.29
N ASP A 165 -14.09 -13.64 -29.24
CA ASP A 165 -12.82 -14.38 -29.13
C ASP A 165 -11.91 -14.01 -27.94
N ARG A 166 -12.35 -13.12 -27.03
CA ARG A 166 -11.66 -12.83 -25.77
C ARG A 166 -11.99 -13.92 -24.76
N ARG A 167 -11.04 -14.83 -24.54
CA ARG A 167 -11.13 -15.94 -23.58
C ARG A 167 -11.02 -15.45 -22.13
N SER A 168 -12.08 -14.85 -21.60
CA SER A 168 -12.17 -14.52 -20.17
C SER A 168 -10.96 -13.72 -19.63
N GLU A 169 -10.35 -12.87 -20.45
CA GLU A 169 -9.23 -12.03 -20.05
C GLU A 169 -9.73 -10.71 -19.45
N VAL A 170 -9.16 -10.32 -18.30
CA VAL A 170 -9.43 -9.05 -17.62
C VAL A 170 -8.84 -7.89 -18.41
N TYR A 171 -9.58 -6.78 -18.55
CA TYR A 171 -9.03 -5.59 -19.20
C TYR A 171 -7.89 -4.98 -18.39
N SER A 172 -6.87 -4.44 -19.06
CA SER A 172 -5.74 -3.81 -18.38
C SER A 172 -6.16 -2.65 -17.46
N SER A 173 -7.21 -1.91 -17.84
CA SER A 173 -7.80 -0.82 -17.05
C SER A 173 -8.64 -1.28 -15.85
N GLU A 174 -8.98 -2.58 -15.76
CA GLU A 174 -9.63 -3.14 -14.56
C GLU A 174 -8.62 -3.47 -13.46
N ARG A 175 -7.33 -3.67 -13.81
CA ARG A 175 -6.27 -3.89 -12.84
C ARG A 175 -5.79 -2.56 -12.27
N PHE A 176 -5.60 -2.48 -10.97
CA PHE A 176 -5.06 -1.30 -10.29
C PHE A 176 -4.08 -1.72 -9.18
N CYS A 177 -3.37 -0.75 -8.58
CA CYS A 177 -2.62 -1.01 -7.36
C CYS A 177 -3.53 -0.80 -6.15
N PRO A 178 -3.83 -1.84 -5.35
CA PRO A 178 -4.49 -1.64 -4.07
C PRO A 178 -3.53 -0.85 -3.17
N LEU A 179 -4.06 0.03 -2.33
CA LEU A 179 -3.26 0.96 -1.54
C LEU A 179 -2.54 0.17 -0.42
N PRO A 180 -1.20 0.07 -0.42
CA PRO A 180 -0.51 -0.71 0.61
C PRO A 180 -0.58 -0.01 1.96
N LEU A 181 -1.02 -0.76 2.98
CA LEU A 181 -1.18 -0.30 4.35
C LEU A 181 -0.09 -0.83 5.29
N TYR A 182 0.49 -1.99 4.98
CA TYR A 182 1.51 -2.63 5.79
C TYR A 182 2.39 -3.53 4.92
N PHE A 183 3.69 -3.54 5.22
CA PHE A 183 4.62 -4.57 4.74
C PHE A 183 5.25 -5.28 5.92
N GLY A 184 5.39 -6.62 5.85
CA GLY A 184 5.92 -7.43 6.96
C GLY A 184 7.33 -7.03 7.41
N ASP A 185 8.14 -6.50 6.50
CA ASP A 185 9.53 -6.08 6.70
C ASP A 185 9.71 -4.57 6.98
N VAL A 186 8.62 -3.78 6.95
CA VAL A 186 8.66 -2.33 7.18
C VAL A 186 7.72 -1.87 8.30
N GLY A 187 6.54 -2.48 8.42
CA GLY A 187 5.46 -2.04 9.30
C GLY A 187 4.35 -1.27 8.56
N ALA A 188 3.51 -0.56 9.31
CA ALA A 188 2.37 0.17 8.76
C ALA A 188 2.78 1.46 8.04
N ALA A 189 2.01 1.81 7.00
CA ALA A 189 2.09 3.06 6.29
C ALA A 189 1.72 4.23 7.21
N ALA A 190 2.56 5.27 7.24
CA ALA A 190 2.25 6.53 7.89
C ALA A 190 1.03 7.16 7.23
N GLY A 191 0.05 7.59 8.05
CA GLY A 191 -1.19 8.16 7.56
C GLY A 191 -2.40 7.81 8.43
N PRO A 192 -3.63 8.00 7.90
CA PRO A 192 -4.85 7.87 8.68
C PRO A 192 -5.11 6.45 9.23
N TYR A 193 -4.62 5.43 8.52
CA TYR A 193 -4.83 4.02 8.89
C TYR A 193 -3.73 3.46 9.80
N GLU A 194 -2.65 4.21 10.02
CA GLU A 194 -1.45 3.69 10.68
C GLU A 194 -1.74 3.09 12.06
N LYS A 195 -2.48 3.83 12.91
CA LYS A 195 -2.76 3.42 14.29
C LYS A 195 -3.57 2.13 14.33
N ILE A 196 -4.64 2.03 13.55
CA ILE A 196 -5.50 0.85 13.53
C ILE A 196 -4.78 -0.35 12.94
N VAL A 197 -3.99 -0.17 11.87
CA VAL A 197 -3.22 -1.26 11.26
C VAL A 197 -2.18 -1.80 12.23
N ASN A 198 -1.38 -0.94 12.87
CA ASN A 198 -0.41 -1.38 13.86
C ASN A 198 -1.08 -2.09 15.05
N ALA A 199 -2.19 -1.55 15.56
CA ALA A 199 -2.94 -2.16 16.66
C ALA A 199 -3.51 -3.53 16.26
N THR A 200 -4.02 -3.69 15.03
CA THR A 200 -4.55 -4.96 14.53
C THR A 200 -3.45 -6.00 14.34
N ILE A 201 -2.30 -5.63 13.76
CA ILE A 201 -1.16 -6.55 13.64
C ILE A 201 -0.70 -7.01 15.02
N ALA A 202 -0.56 -6.08 15.98
CA ALA A 202 -0.19 -6.42 17.36
C ALA A 202 -1.24 -7.31 18.05
N PHE A 203 -2.53 -7.03 17.84
CA PHE A 203 -3.62 -7.85 18.36
C PHE A 203 -3.56 -9.29 17.80
N MET A 204 -3.34 -9.43 16.49
CA MET A 204 -3.25 -10.72 15.82
C MET A 204 -2.02 -11.54 16.27
N GLN A 205 -0.90 -10.90 16.62
CA GLN A 205 0.27 -11.59 17.20
C GLN A 205 -0.02 -12.23 18.56
N GLY A 206 -0.99 -11.70 19.31
CA GLY A 206 -1.40 -12.22 20.60
C GLY A 206 -2.51 -13.28 20.54
N LEU A 207 -3.00 -13.63 19.35
CA LEU A 207 -4.09 -14.58 19.22
C LEU A 207 -3.62 -16.03 19.48
N PRO A 208 -4.42 -16.82 20.23
CA PRO A 208 -4.23 -18.26 20.35
C PRO A 208 -4.17 -18.98 18.99
N GLU A 209 -3.27 -19.98 18.87
CA GLU A 209 -3.02 -20.71 17.63
C GLU A 209 -4.26 -21.47 17.12
N ASP A 210 -5.13 -21.94 18.01
CA ASP A 210 -6.39 -22.63 17.67
C ASP A 210 -7.41 -21.72 16.95
N LEU A 211 -7.46 -20.42 17.32
CA LEU A 211 -8.28 -19.44 16.62
C LEU A 211 -7.73 -19.09 15.23
N VAL A 212 -6.40 -19.02 15.11
CA VAL A 212 -5.73 -18.64 13.87
C VAL A 212 -5.70 -19.80 12.87
N GLY A 213 -5.43 -21.03 13.34
CA GLY A 213 -5.33 -22.23 12.51
C GLY A 213 -6.62 -22.57 11.75
N SER A 214 -7.78 -22.38 12.38
CA SER A 214 -9.09 -22.62 11.76
C SER A 214 -9.48 -21.57 10.70
N SER A 215 -8.87 -20.38 10.76
CA SER A 215 -9.15 -19.28 9.83
C SER A 215 -8.32 -19.31 8.54
N HIS A 216 -7.42 -20.29 8.40
CA HIS A 216 -6.48 -20.37 7.28
C HIS A 216 -5.63 -19.09 7.09
N PHE A 217 -5.43 -18.34 8.17
CA PHE A 217 -4.59 -17.15 8.20
C PHE A 217 -3.31 -17.45 8.99
N ALA A 218 -2.16 -17.04 8.49
CA ALA A 218 -0.90 -17.10 9.23
C ALA A 218 -0.21 -15.75 9.12
N LEU A 219 -0.11 -15.03 10.25
CA LEU A 219 0.40 -13.66 10.24
C LEU A 219 1.87 -13.60 9.81
N GLU A 220 2.66 -14.63 10.13
CA GLU A 220 4.06 -14.77 9.73
C GLU A 220 4.22 -14.88 8.21
N ARG A 221 3.13 -15.23 7.51
CA ARG A 221 3.09 -15.33 6.05
C ARG A 221 2.51 -14.08 5.39
N LEU A 222 1.94 -13.15 6.15
CA LEU A 222 1.46 -11.89 5.61
C LEU A 222 2.67 -11.01 5.21
N ALA A 223 2.93 -10.91 3.91
CA ALA A 223 3.93 -9.98 3.38
C ALA A 223 3.34 -8.56 3.23
N GLU A 224 2.05 -8.46 2.90
CA GLU A 224 1.39 -7.18 2.62
C GLU A 224 -0.07 -7.17 3.06
N LEU A 225 -0.48 -6.09 3.73
CA LEU A 225 -1.90 -5.74 3.89
C LEU A 225 -2.19 -4.52 3.01
N SER A 226 -3.23 -4.61 2.19
CA SER A 226 -3.59 -3.55 1.25
C SER A 226 -5.08 -3.22 1.30
N LEU A 227 -5.41 -2.02 0.85
CA LEU A 227 -6.76 -1.47 0.82
C LEU A 227 -7.28 -1.42 -0.61
N ASP A 228 -8.41 -2.05 -0.86
CA ASP A 228 -9.18 -1.86 -2.08
C ASP A 228 -9.92 -0.53 -2.01
N MET A 229 -9.46 0.43 -2.82
CA MET A 229 -9.98 1.80 -2.86
C MET A 229 -11.23 1.97 -3.73
N ARG A 230 -11.66 0.91 -4.43
CA ARG A 230 -12.87 0.94 -5.25
C ARG A 230 -14.10 1.20 -4.38
N SER A 231 -15.08 1.89 -4.96
CA SER A 231 -16.39 2.04 -4.30
C SER A 231 -17.07 0.68 -4.15
N HIS A 232 -17.79 0.50 -3.04
CA HIS A 232 -18.58 -0.71 -2.85
C HIS A 232 -19.82 -0.69 -3.74
N ASP A 233 -19.89 -1.61 -4.70
CA ASP A 233 -21.09 -1.87 -5.50
C ASP A 233 -21.86 -3.04 -4.88
N HIS A 234 -22.99 -2.74 -4.22
CA HIS A 234 -23.85 -3.72 -3.56
C HIS A 234 -24.59 -4.63 -4.54
N LEU A 235 -24.79 -4.20 -5.79
CA LEU A 235 -25.46 -4.98 -6.84
C LEU A 235 -24.50 -5.95 -7.54
N HIS A 236 -23.20 -5.79 -7.32
CA HIS A 236 -22.21 -6.64 -7.98
C HIS A 236 -22.42 -8.12 -7.60
N PRO A 237 -22.50 -9.05 -8.58
CA PRO A 237 -22.79 -10.46 -8.31
C PRO A 237 -21.83 -11.15 -7.35
N VAL A 238 -20.62 -10.60 -7.20
CA VAL A 238 -19.61 -11.09 -6.27
C VAL A 238 -20.07 -11.07 -4.81
N ASN A 239 -20.97 -10.16 -4.44
CA ASN A 239 -21.45 -10.05 -3.06
C ASN A 239 -22.31 -11.25 -2.63
N LYS A 240 -22.69 -12.13 -3.57
CA LYS A 240 -23.28 -13.44 -3.25
C LYS A 240 -22.28 -14.38 -2.59
N ARG A 241 -20.98 -14.11 -2.73
CA ARG A 241 -19.92 -14.86 -2.05
C ARG A 241 -19.84 -14.37 -0.61
N THR A 242 -19.93 -15.32 0.32
CA THR A 242 -19.80 -15.05 1.75
C THR A 242 -18.52 -14.25 2.04
N ASN A 243 -18.59 -13.33 3.01
CA ASN A 243 -17.51 -12.47 3.50
C ASN A 243 -16.70 -11.66 2.45
N TYR A 244 -17.09 -11.60 1.18
CA TYR A 244 -16.34 -10.85 0.16
C TYR A 244 -16.20 -9.35 0.49
N VAL A 245 -17.21 -8.80 1.15
CA VAL A 245 -17.25 -7.40 1.59
C VAL A 245 -16.20 -7.08 2.66
N PHE A 246 -15.66 -8.11 3.34
CA PHE A 246 -14.65 -7.99 4.39
C PHE A 246 -13.23 -7.99 3.83
N GLY A 247 -13.00 -8.66 2.70
CA GLY A 247 -11.70 -8.70 2.02
C GLY A 247 -11.47 -10.02 1.30
N GLU A 248 -10.27 -10.18 0.75
CA GLU A 248 -9.82 -11.44 0.15
C GLU A 248 -8.29 -11.56 0.17
N TRP A 249 -7.80 -12.80 0.13
CA TRP A 249 -6.43 -13.07 -0.28
C TRP A 249 -6.26 -12.73 -1.75
N ASP A 250 -5.13 -12.11 -2.10
CA ASP A 250 -4.82 -11.79 -3.48
C ASP A 250 -4.43 -13.06 -4.27
N PRO A 251 -5.21 -13.45 -5.30
CA PRO A 251 -4.94 -14.67 -6.06
C PRO A 251 -3.64 -14.63 -6.85
N ASP A 252 -3.12 -13.43 -7.16
CA ASP A 252 -1.92 -13.25 -7.98
C ASP A 252 -0.64 -13.16 -7.11
N GLU A 253 -0.74 -13.11 -5.76
CA GLU A 253 0.41 -13.07 -4.83
C GLU A 253 0.53 -14.32 -3.99
N ILE A 254 1.16 -15.33 -4.59
CA ILE A 254 1.39 -16.64 -4.00
C ILE A 254 2.89 -16.92 -3.96
N ASP A 255 3.38 -17.47 -2.83
CA ASP A 255 4.77 -17.93 -2.75
C ASP A 255 5.00 -19.25 -3.50
N THR A 256 6.26 -19.67 -3.59
CA THR A 256 6.66 -20.91 -4.28
C THR A 256 6.10 -22.19 -3.64
N LYS A 257 5.57 -22.11 -2.41
CA LYS A 257 4.92 -23.21 -1.69
C LYS A 257 3.40 -23.17 -1.80
N GLY A 258 2.84 -22.20 -2.51
CA GLY A 258 1.40 -22.07 -2.73
C GLY A 258 0.67 -21.26 -1.66
N PHE A 259 1.37 -20.56 -0.76
CA PHE A 259 0.71 -19.73 0.26
C PHE A 259 0.49 -18.30 -0.23
N TYR A 260 -0.71 -17.78 0.01
CA TYR A 260 -1.01 -16.36 -0.23
C TYR A 260 -0.16 -15.46 0.66
N ARG A 261 0.27 -14.31 0.11
CA ARG A 261 1.18 -13.36 0.77
C ARG A 261 0.60 -11.96 0.95
N ARG A 262 -0.43 -11.59 0.19
CA ARG A 262 -1.08 -10.28 0.27
C ARG A 262 -2.56 -10.42 0.60
N PHE A 263 -2.99 -9.77 1.68
CA PHE A 263 -4.40 -9.68 2.02
C PHE A 263 -4.94 -8.29 1.64
N VAL A 264 -6.12 -8.24 1.02
CA VAL A 264 -6.76 -7.00 0.58
C VAL A 264 -8.07 -6.77 1.33
N VAL A 265 -8.10 -5.75 2.20
CA VAL A 265 -9.30 -5.30 2.93
C VAL A 265 -10.10 -4.29 2.09
N ARG A 266 -11.41 -4.19 2.32
CA ARG A 266 -12.27 -3.20 1.62
C ARG A 266 -12.29 -1.87 2.37
N ARG A 267 -12.19 -0.76 1.62
CA ARG A 267 -12.28 0.61 2.15
C ARG A 267 -13.49 0.86 3.04
N LEU A 268 -14.66 0.34 2.65
CA LEU A 268 -15.91 0.48 3.42
C LEU A 268 -15.73 0.09 4.90
N ILE A 269 -15.06 -1.02 5.17
CA ILE A 269 -14.88 -1.52 6.54
C ILE A 269 -13.90 -0.62 7.30
N LEU A 270 -12.75 -0.35 6.69
CA LEU A 270 -11.68 0.37 7.36
C LEU A 270 -12.10 1.82 7.68
N ASP A 271 -12.75 2.50 6.74
CA ASP A 271 -13.27 3.85 6.94
C ASP A 271 -14.35 3.87 8.02
N SER A 272 -15.24 2.87 8.05
CA SER A 272 -16.27 2.74 9.09
C SER A 272 -15.67 2.59 10.50
N LEU A 273 -14.59 1.82 10.64
CA LEU A 273 -13.88 1.66 11.91
C LEU A 273 -13.16 2.95 12.33
N ILE A 274 -12.53 3.64 11.39
CA ILE A 274 -11.88 4.94 11.64
C ILE A 274 -12.92 5.99 12.08
N ASP A 275 -14.06 6.06 11.40
CA ASP A 275 -15.15 6.96 11.76
C ASP A 275 -15.73 6.62 13.12
N TRP A 276 -15.88 5.33 13.44
CA TRP A 276 -16.30 4.90 14.77
C TRP A 276 -15.30 5.33 15.84
N ILE A 277 -14.00 5.13 15.66
CA ILE A 277 -12.96 5.60 16.60
C ILE A 277 -13.10 7.12 16.81
N LYS A 278 -13.24 7.90 15.74
CA LYS A 278 -13.32 9.38 15.78
C LYS A 278 -14.58 9.92 16.46
N ARG A 279 -15.69 9.16 16.46
CA ARG A 279 -16.95 9.55 17.13
C ARG A 279 -16.91 9.38 18.65
N GLY A 280 -15.81 8.86 19.21
CA GLY A 280 -15.66 8.76 20.66
C GLY A 280 -15.59 10.12 21.35
N ASP A 281 -16.05 10.19 22.59
CA ASP A 281 -16.03 11.42 23.40
C ASP A 281 -14.59 11.89 23.72
N LYS A 282 -13.63 10.97 23.69
CA LYS A 282 -12.22 11.22 23.96
C LYS A 282 -11.41 11.14 22.66
N PRO A 283 -10.67 12.19 22.30
CA PRO A 283 -9.63 12.10 21.28
C PRO A 283 -8.62 11.01 21.66
N ASP A 284 -8.25 10.17 20.70
CA ASP A 284 -7.26 9.10 20.87
C ASP A 284 -7.60 8.10 22.01
N ASP A 285 -8.88 7.72 22.14
CA ASP A 285 -9.32 6.71 23.11
C ASP A 285 -8.67 5.33 22.84
N PRO A 286 -7.79 4.83 23.73
CA PRO A 286 -7.09 3.57 23.52
C PRO A 286 -8.03 2.36 23.56
N GLU A 287 -9.15 2.43 24.29
CA GLU A 287 -10.13 1.33 24.36
C GLU A 287 -10.85 1.17 23.01
N ARG A 288 -11.26 2.29 22.39
CA ARG A 288 -11.83 2.26 21.04
C ARG A 288 -10.83 1.78 20.00
N LEU A 289 -9.56 2.19 20.09
CA LEU A 289 -8.55 1.68 19.18
C LEU A 289 -8.38 0.16 19.33
N TYR A 290 -8.36 -0.34 20.57
CA TYR A 290 -8.31 -1.76 20.86
C TYR A 290 -9.51 -2.52 20.29
N ASP A 291 -10.74 -2.07 20.57
CA ASP A 291 -11.96 -2.68 20.06
C ASP A 291 -12.02 -2.69 18.53
N ALA A 292 -11.72 -1.56 17.90
CA ALA A 292 -11.68 -1.46 16.44
C ALA A 292 -10.59 -2.37 15.85
N SER A 293 -9.44 -2.51 16.53
CA SER A 293 -8.37 -3.39 16.09
C SER A 293 -8.76 -4.87 16.17
N ALA A 294 -9.51 -5.26 17.20
CA ALA A 294 -10.06 -6.60 17.36
C ALA A 294 -11.13 -6.90 16.29
N VAL A 295 -12.00 -5.93 15.98
CA VAL A 295 -12.99 -6.05 14.91
C VAL A 295 -12.32 -6.19 13.55
N LEU A 296 -11.29 -5.40 13.25
CA LEU A 296 -10.53 -5.54 12.00
C LEU A 296 -9.81 -6.90 11.92
N ALA A 297 -9.20 -7.36 13.02
CA ALA A 297 -8.58 -8.68 13.08
C ALA A 297 -9.62 -9.78 12.76
N GLY A 298 -10.76 -9.80 13.46
CA GLY A 298 -11.84 -10.74 13.21
C GLY A 298 -12.37 -10.66 11.77
N THR A 299 -12.45 -9.46 11.20
CA THR A 299 -12.86 -9.25 9.80
C THR A 299 -11.89 -9.92 8.83
N ILE A 300 -10.58 -9.74 9.04
CA ILE A 300 -9.54 -10.37 8.23
C ILE A 300 -9.63 -11.90 8.35
N LEU A 301 -9.76 -12.45 9.57
CA LEU A 301 -9.87 -13.89 9.79
C LEU A 301 -11.11 -14.49 9.12
N MET A 302 -12.27 -13.83 9.23
CA MET A 302 -13.52 -14.27 8.58
C MET A 302 -13.43 -14.29 7.06
N ALA A 303 -12.80 -13.28 6.46
CA ALA A 303 -12.61 -13.20 5.02
C ALA A 303 -11.58 -14.23 4.50
N SER A 304 -10.54 -14.49 5.31
CA SER A 304 -9.46 -15.42 4.97
C SER A 304 -9.93 -16.86 4.87
N ALA A 305 -10.86 -17.28 5.73
CA ALA A 305 -11.41 -18.63 5.77
C ALA A 305 -12.07 -19.08 4.44
N ILE A 306 -12.45 -18.14 3.57
CA ILE A 306 -13.14 -18.41 2.29
C ILE A 306 -12.18 -18.54 1.11
N SER A 307 -10.93 -18.12 1.30
CA SER A 307 -9.90 -18.11 0.27
C SER A 307 -8.75 -18.95 0.82
N GLY A 308 -8.88 -20.28 0.68
CA GLY A 308 -8.07 -21.24 1.42
C GLY A 308 -6.57 -20.94 1.45
N SER A 309 -5.90 -21.20 2.59
CA SER A 309 -4.49 -20.82 2.84
C SER A 309 -3.46 -21.28 1.79
N GLY A 310 -3.79 -22.28 0.96
CA GLY A 310 -2.91 -22.86 -0.05
C GLY A 310 -3.51 -24.10 -0.71
N PRO A 311 -2.74 -24.84 -1.55
CA PRO A 311 -3.27 -25.86 -2.46
C PRO A 311 -3.95 -27.05 -1.78
N GLN A 312 -3.67 -27.29 -0.50
CA GLN A 312 -4.26 -28.38 0.28
C GLN A 312 -5.50 -27.95 1.08
N THR A 313 -5.92 -26.69 0.97
CA THR A 313 -7.08 -26.19 1.70
C THR A 313 -8.37 -26.63 1.02
N TYR A 314 -9.40 -26.91 1.81
CA TYR A 314 -10.74 -27.24 1.29
C TYR A 314 -11.21 -26.18 0.31
N ASP A 315 -11.69 -26.61 -0.84
CA ASP A 315 -12.31 -25.72 -1.81
C ASP A 315 -13.76 -25.42 -1.41
N SER A 316 -14.41 -24.52 -2.15
CA SER A 316 -15.80 -24.15 -1.92
C SER A 316 -16.82 -25.28 -2.17
N SER A 317 -16.38 -26.49 -2.57
CA SER A 317 -17.25 -27.66 -2.72
C SER A 317 -17.40 -28.45 -1.41
N VAL A 318 -16.57 -28.18 -0.42
CA VAL A 318 -16.61 -28.83 0.89
C VAL A 318 -17.48 -28.02 1.85
N SER A 319 -18.53 -28.64 2.38
CA SER A 319 -19.30 -28.09 3.51
C SER A 319 -18.67 -28.58 4.82
N LEU A 320 -18.26 -27.63 5.67
CA LEU A 320 -17.75 -27.87 7.02
C LEU A 320 -18.88 -27.86 8.04
#